data_AF-Q7XX32-F1
#
_entry.id   AF-Q7XX32-F1
#
_cell.length_a   1.000
_cell.length_b   1.000
_cell.length_c   1.000
_cell.angle_alpha   90.00
_cell.angle_beta   90.00
_cell.angle_gamma   90.00
#
_symmetry.space_group_name_H-M   'P 1'
#
loop_
_entity.id
_entity.type
_entity.pdbx_description
1 polymer ?
#
loop_
_entity_poly.entity_id
_entity_poly.type
_entity_poly.pdbx_seq_one_letter_code
_entity_poly.pdbx_strand_id
1 'polypeptide(L)'
;MELPVADPGPVRAEGLLLQCPYCDSEAMHKLAQFLLPGLAAVCIDCTTGDLFRKPSVVAVDMRKEMVDYVTQRSETFISDSLIESEASQDQENEMPVDPFEIVSIFMDDFSSTKRNIIGHVSGWLMSDSREDKIDDFVQEMEMTRFWPLERREVIAEVLLKNVEPENQNCEKRLLRRDMDRHCVTVCPMRPMKCPFGCDSSFPERNLEQHCSEFLQAHLHKLLKVIHKKGFTDEGLKDHALLLEKHDNDGKLAKSRDVRSLTNVVKNLEAKIKDDSS
;
A
#
# COMPACT_ATOMS: atom_id res chain seq x y z
N MET A 1 -20.83 53.98 29.98
CA MET A 1 -19.51 53.39 30.30
C MET A 1 -19.56 51.95 29.83
N GLU A 2 -19.07 51.70 28.63
CA GLU A 2 -18.91 50.34 28.09
C GLU A 2 -17.52 49.85 28.45
N LEU A 3 -17.44 48.64 29.02
CA LEU A 3 -16.18 47.97 29.37
C LEU A 3 -15.56 47.37 28.11
N PRO A 4 -14.23 47.47 27.90
CA PRO A 4 -13.60 46.88 26.74
C PRO A 4 -13.56 45.35 26.87
N VAL A 5 -14.10 44.67 25.86
CA VAL A 5 -13.99 43.22 25.68
C VAL A 5 -12.52 42.85 25.53
N ALA A 6 -12.06 41.94 26.37
CA ALA A 6 -10.69 41.43 26.34
C ALA A 6 -10.40 40.73 25.00
N ASP A 7 -9.28 41.10 24.41
CA ASP A 7 -8.70 40.51 23.21
C ASP A 7 -8.47 39.00 23.42
N PRO A 8 -9.01 38.10 22.57
CA PRO A 8 -8.67 36.69 22.66
C PRO A 8 -7.19 36.54 22.28
N GLY A 9 -6.37 36.15 23.26
CA GLY A 9 -4.93 35.97 23.10
C GLY A 9 -4.56 35.05 21.93
N PRO A 10 -3.29 35.07 21.51
CA PRO A 10 -2.85 34.42 20.28
C PRO A 10 -3.19 32.92 20.32
N VAL A 11 -4.00 32.50 19.35
CA VAL A 11 -4.32 31.09 19.09
C VAL A 11 -2.99 30.37 18.94
N ARG A 12 -2.68 29.46 19.87
CA ARG A 12 -1.50 28.60 19.80
C ARG A 12 -1.57 27.88 18.46
N ALA A 13 -0.60 28.13 17.59
CA ALA A 13 -0.45 27.39 16.35
C ALA A 13 -0.51 25.89 16.69
N GLU A 14 -1.58 25.23 16.26
CA GLU A 14 -1.67 23.77 16.30
C GLU A 14 -0.44 23.27 15.55
N GLY A 15 0.43 22.56 16.27
CA GLY A 15 1.71 22.13 15.71
C GLY A 15 1.46 21.35 14.42
N LEU A 16 2.26 21.62 13.39
CA LEU A 16 2.19 20.91 12.12
C LEU A 16 2.21 19.40 12.37
N LEU A 17 1.19 18.69 11.89
CA LEU A 17 1.16 17.23 11.92
C LEU A 17 2.08 16.70 10.82
N LEU A 18 3.01 15.84 11.20
CA LEU A 18 3.98 15.22 10.31
C LEU A 18 3.52 13.79 9.98
N GLN A 19 3.73 13.34 8.74
CA GLN A 19 3.46 11.96 8.33
C GLN A 19 4.43 10.99 9.02
N CYS A 20 3.94 9.82 9.42
CA CYS A 20 4.78 8.72 9.89
C CYS A 20 5.82 8.32 8.83
N PRO A 21 7.09 8.12 9.19
CA PRO A 21 8.14 7.70 8.24
C PRO A 21 7.94 6.28 7.69
N TYR A 22 7.05 5.49 8.29
CA TYR A 22 6.64 4.18 7.77
C TYR A 22 5.37 4.26 6.89
N CYS A 23 5.01 5.46 6.46
CA CYS A 23 4.14 5.68 5.31
C CYS A 23 5.02 5.66 4.07
N ASP A 24 4.56 5.05 2.97
CA ASP A 24 5.26 5.16 1.70
C ASP A 24 5.10 6.57 1.10
N SER A 25 5.85 7.52 1.66
CA SER A 25 5.90 8.90 1.16
C SER A 25 6.50 8.97 -0.24
N GLU A 26 7.30 7.99 -0.64
CA GLU A 26 7.93 7.93 -1.95
C GLU A 26 6.91 7.56 -3.04
N ALA A 27 6.13 6.49 -2.82
CA ALA A 27 5.05 6.11 -3.73
C ALA A 27 3.98 7.21 -3.84
N MET A 28 3.59 7.84 -2.73
CA MET A 28 2.63 8.95 -2.73
C MET A 28 3.15 10.13 -3.56
N HIS A 29 4.42 10.50 -3.36
CA HIS A 29 5.03 11.60 -4.08
C HIS A 29 5.21 11.27 -5.58
N LYS A 30 5.63 10.06 -5.91
CA LYS A 30 5.75 9.56 -7.29
C LYS A 30 4.40 9.61 -8.03
N LEU A 31 3.33 9.13 -7.39
CA LEU A 31 1.97 9.21 -7.93
C LEU A 31 1.50 10.66 -8.07
N ALA A 32 1.74 11.51 -7.07
CA ALA A 32 1.37 12.92 -7.14
C ALA A 32 2.10 13.67 -8.29
N GLN A 33 3.35 13.33 -8.55
CA GLN A 33 4.11 13.87 -9.68
C GLN A 33 3.52 13.41 -11.03
N PHE A 34 3.07 12.16 -11.12
CA PHE A 34 2.52 11.55 -12.34
C PHE A 34 1.17 12.12 -12.80
N LEU A 35 0.33 12.55 -11.86
CA LEU A 35 -1.02 13.06 -12.17
C LEU A 35 -1.03 14.28 -13.10
N LEU A 36 -0.04 15.19 -12.99
CA LEU A 36 -0.02 16.43 -13.77
C LEU A 36 0.35 16.20 -15.25
N PRO A 37 1.44 15.48 -15.58
CA PRO A 37 1.73 15.09 -16.96
C PRO A 37 0.60 14.30 -17.61
N GLY A 38 -0.04 13.37 -16.89
CA GLY A 38 -1.16 12.62 -17.47
C GLY A 38 -2.38 13.49 -17.78
N LEU A 39 -2.73 14.43 -16.89
CA LEU A 39 -3.77 15.42 -17.20
C LEU A 39 -3.41 16.28 -18.42
N ALA A 40 -2.16 16.76 -18.49
CA ALA A 40 -1.69 17.56 -19.61
C ALA A 40 -1.79 16.79 -20.92
N ALA A 41 -1.40 15.50 -20.92
CA ALA A 41 -1.54 14.61 -22.07
C ALA A 41 -2.99 14.51 -22.55
N VAL A 42 -3.96 14.32 -21.66
CA VAL A 42 -5.38 14.27 -22.06
C VAL A 42 -5.86 15.60 -22.61
N CYS A 43 -5.46 16.73 -22.01
CA CYS A 43 -5.84 18.06 -22.49
C CYS A 43 -5.30 18.35 -23.90
N ILE A 44 -4.05 17.99 -24.16
CA ILE A 44 -3.40 18.10 -25.47
C ILE A 44 -4.11 17.19 -26.47
N ASP A 45 -4.34 15.93 -26.12
CA ASP A 45 -4.98 14.95 -27.01
C ASP A 45 -6.42 15.39 -27.37
N CYS A 46 -7.18 15.97 -26.43
CA CYS A 46 -8.55 16.42 -26.67
C CYS A 46 -8.68 17.74 -27.46
N THR A 47 -7.60 18.50 -27.57
CA THR A 47 -7.56 19.79 -28.29
C THR A 47 -6.77 19.69 -29.59
N THR A 48 -6.10 18.55 -29.83
CA THR A 48 -5.38 18.28 -31.06
C THR A 48 -6.31 18.37 -32.27
N GLY A 49 -5.97 19.25 -33.21
CA GLY A 49 -6.74 19.48 -34.44
C GLY A 49 -7.78 20.60 -34.35
N ASP A 50 -8.05 21.16 -33.16
CA ASP A 50 -8.94 22.31 -32.97
C ASP A 50 -8.13 23.60 -32.75
N LEU A 51 -8.00 24.41 -33.80
CA LEU A 51 -7.24 25.67 -33.78
C LEU A 51 -7.82 26.72 -32.82
N PHE A 52 -9.06 26.57 -32.38
CA PHE A 52 -9.74 27.54 -31.53
C PHE A 52 -9.81 27.12 -30.06
N ARG A 53 -9.43 25.87 -29.72
CA ARG A 53 -9.55 25.33 -28.38
C ARG A 53 -8.17 25.06 -27.78
N LYS A 54 -7.79 25.85 -26.78
CA LYS A 54 -6.51 25.67 -26.06
C LYS A 54 -6.64 24.62 -24.96
N PRO A 55 -5.56 23.88 -24.64
CA PRO A 55 -5.53 22.92 -23.53
C PRO A 55 -5.98 23.52 -22.19
N SER A 56 -5.61 24.78 -21.90
CA SER A 56 -6.00 25.48 -20.68
C SER A 56 -7.52 25.68 -20.53
N VAL A 57 -8.28 25.70 -21.63
CA VAL A 57 -9.76 25.84 -21.61
C VAL A 57 -10.43 24.56 -21.14
N VAL A 58 -9.83 23.39 -21.39
CA VAL A 58 -10.39 22.08 -21.04
C VAL A 58 -9.83 21.53 -19.73
N ALA A 59 -8.72 22.08 -19.23
CA ALA A 59 -7.97 21.54 -18.11
C ALA A 59 -8.76 21.41 -16.81
N VAL A 60 -9.66 22.36 -16.50
CA VAL A 60 -10.47 22.31 -15.26
C VAL A 60 -11.44 21.14 -15.29
N ASP A 61 -12.17 20.99 -16.40
CA ASP A 61 -13.16 19.93 -16.57
C ASP A 61 -12.46 18.57 -16.66
N MET A 62 -11.38 18.48 -17.44
CA MET A 62 -10.62 17.25 -17.61
C MET A 62 -9.97 16.79 -16.31
N ARG A 63 -9.47 17.72 -15.47
CA ARG A 63 -8.95 17.38 -14.14
C ARG A 63 -10.02 16.74 -13.28
N LYS A 64 -11.21 17.35 -13.26
CA LYS A 64 -12.32 16.85 -12.45
C LYS A 64 -12.73 15.45 -12.92
N GLU A 65 -12.99 15.29 -14.22
CA GLU A 65 -13.39 14.01 -14.80
C GLU A 65 -12.32 12.93 -14.61
N MET A 66 -11.04 13.28 -14.75
CA MET A 66 -9.94 12.36 -14.51
C MET A 66 -9.90 11.90 -13.06
N VAL A 67 -9.93 12.85 -12.10
CA VAL A 67 -9.91 12.54 -10.66
C VAL A 67 -11.11 11.69 -10.26
N ASP A 68 -12.31 12.04 -10.71
CA ASP A 68 -13.52 11.28 -10.42
C ASP A 68 -13.40 9.84 -10.98
N TYR A 69 -12.93 9.70 -12.23
CA TYR A 69 -12.75 8.38 -12.86
C TYR A 69 -11.73 7.50 -12.15
N VAL A 70 -10.51 8.01 -11.92
CA VAL A 70 -9.43 7.21 -11.32
C VAL A 70 -9.75 6.86 -9.86
N THR A 71 -10.43 7.75 -9.14
CA THR A 71 -10.88 7.48 -7.77
C THR A 71 -11.92 6.36 -7.78
N GLN A 72 -12.97 6.48 -8.60
CA GLN A 72 -14.01 5.46 -8.71
C GLN A 72 -13.42 4.10 -9.13
N ARG A 73 -12.50 4.09 -10.10
CA ARG A 73 -11.87 2.85 -10.58
C ARG A 73 -10.99 2.20 -9.51
N SER A 74 -10.29 3.00 -8.72
CA SER A 74 -9.47 2.50 -7.60
C SER A 74 -10.30 1.87 -6.50
N GLU A 75 -11.48 2.42 -6.17
CA GLU A 75 -12.35 1.90 -5.10
C GLU A 75 -12.84 0.47 -5.38
N THR A 76 -13.05 0.10 -6.64
CA THR A 76 -13.50 -1.25 -7.02
C THR A 76 -12.35 -2.20 -7.34
N PHE A 77 -11.12 -1.70 -7.48
CA PHE A 77 -9.98 -2.46 -8.00
C PHE A 77 -9.74 -3.79 -7.27
N ILE A 78 -9.58 -3.76 -5.94
CA ILE A 78 -9.32 -4.97 -5.15
C ILE A 78 -10.47 -5.97 -5.29
N SER A 79 -11.71 -5.49 -5.30
CA SER A 79 -12.89 -6.37 -5.45
C SER A 79 -12.97 -6.99 -6.84
N ASP A 80 -12.72 -6.20 -7.88
CA ASP A 80 -12.71 -6.65 -9.28
C ASP A 80 -11.61 -7.70 -9.50
N SER A 81 -10.40 -7.47 -8.97
CA SER A 81 -9.29 -8.42 -9.07
C SER A 81 -9.59 -9.75 -8.37
N LEU A 82 -10.26 -9.73 -7.21
CA LEU A 82 -10.70 -10.96 -6.54
C LEU A 82 -11.72 -11.73 -7.39
N ILE A 83 -12.69 -11.04 -7.98
CA ILE A 83 -13.71 -11.67 -8.86
C ILE A 83 -13.07 -12.27 -10.12
N GLU A 84 -12.14 -11.55 -10.74
CA GLU A 84 -11.42 -12.04 -11.93
C GLU A 84 -10.56 -13.28 -11.62
N SER A 85 -9.96 -13.34 -10.42
CA SER A 85 -9.20 -14.50 -9.96
C SER A 85 -10.06 -15.73 -9.67
N GLU A 86 -11.32 -15.54 -9.25
CA GLU A 86 -12.27 -16.65 -9.04
C GLU A 86 -12.89 -17.15 -10.36
N ALA A 87 -13.05 -16.27 -11.35
CA ALA A 87 -13.64 -16.58 -12.64
C ALA A 87 -12.66 -17.27 -13.61
N SER A 88 -11.36 -17.01 -13.45
CA SER A 88 -10.29 -17.53 -14.31
C SER A 88 -9.55 -18.64 -13.55
N GLN A 89 -9.67 -19.91 -13.96
CA GLN A 89 -8.83 -21.00 -13.42
C GLN A 89 -7.35 -20.90 -13.86
N ASP A 90 -6.90 -19.73 -14.31
CA ASP A 90 -5.58 -19.51 -14.91
C ASP A 90 -4.67 -18.75 -13.93
N GLN A 91 -3.55 -19.40 -13.61
CA GLN A 91 -2.54 -18.98 -12.62
C GLN A 91 -1.56 -17.91 -13.13
N GLU A 92 -1.84 -17.20 -14.22
CA GLU A 92 -0.83 -16.36 -14.91
C GLU A 92 -1.12 -14.86 -14.99
N ASN A 93 -2.23 -14.36 -14.43
CA ASN A 93 -2.42 -12.91 -14.30
C ASN A 93 -1.93 -12.46 -12.93
N GLU A 94 -0.61 -12.32 -12.77
CA GLU A 94 -0.04 -11.68 -11.58
C GLU A 94 -0.58 -10.25 -11.51
N MET A 95 -1.38 -9.97 -10.48
CA MET A 95 -1.84 -8.64 -10.12
C MET A 95 -0.61 -7.71 -10.09
N PRO A 96 -0.62 -6.56 -10.82
CA PRO A 96 0.47 -5.60 -10.71
C PRO A 96 0.65 -5.23 -9.23
N VAL A 97 1.83 -5.52 -8.68
CA VAL A 97 2.09 -5.32 -7.25
C VAL A 97 2.41 -3.85 -6.96
N ASP A 98 2.84 -3.10 -7.99
CA ASP A 98 3.23 -1.69 -7.87
C ASP A 98 2.01 -0.76 -8.03
N PRO A 99 1.68 0.06 -7.01
CA PRO A 99 0.57 1.01 -7.07
C PRO A 99 0.64 1.99 -8.24
N PHE A 100 1.84 2.33 -8.68
CA PHE A 100 2.04 3.23 -9.82
C PHE A 100 1.63 2.57 -11.15
N GLU A 101 1.96 1.31 -11.39
CA GLU A 101 1.49 0.57 -12.57
C GLU A 101 -0.05 0.49 -12.61
N ILE A 102 -0.69 0.20 -11.48
CA ILE A 102 -2.15 0.13 -11.38
C ILE A 102 -2.80 1.48 -11.74
N VAL A 103 -2.32 2.57 -11.13
CA VAL A 103 -2.86 3.92 -11.40
C VAL A 103 -2.58 4.36 -12.84
N SER A 104 -1.44 3.98 -13.41
CA SER A 104 -1.14 4.24 -14.83
C SER A 104 -2.18 3.61 -15.75
N ILE A 105 -2.58 2.36 -15.50
CA ILE A 105 -3.64 1.68 -16.27
C ILE A 105 -4.95 2.49 -16.20
N PHE A 106 -5.35 2.96 -15.02
CA PHE A 106 -6.57 3.76 -14.88
C PHE A 106 -6.50 5.07 -15.67
N MET A 107 -5.32 5.71 -15.69
CA MET A 107 -5.11 6.95 -16.43
C MET A 107 -5.09 6.72 -17.95
N ASP A 108 -4.54 5.60 -18.42
CA ASP A 108 -4.58 5.21 -19.83
C ASP A 108 -6.01 4.88 -20.27
N ASP A 109 -6.76 4.14 -19.45
CA ASP A 109 -8.17 3.85 -19.69
C ASP A 109 -8.99 5.14 -19.78
N PHE A 110 -8.82 6.05 -18.81
CA PHE A 110 -9.47 7.36 -18.85
C PHE A 110 -9.13 8.12 -20.14
N SER A 111 -7.84 8.18 -20.48
CA SER A 111 -7.35 8.84 -21.69
C SER A 111 -8.01 8.27 -22.94
N SER A 112 -8.19 6.94 -23.00
CA SER A 112 -8.86 6.27 -24.10
C SER A 112 -10.33 6.69 -24.25
N THR A 113 -11.04 6.95 -23.14
CA THR A 113 -12.43 7.45 -23.17
C THR A 113 -12.57 8.86 -23.72
N LYS A 114 -11.49 9.65 -23.69
CA LYS A 114 -11.46 11.07 -24.10
C LYS A 114 -10.89 11.28 -25.49
N ARG A 115 -10.13 10.32 -26.03
CA ARG A 115 -9.70 10.34 -27.43
C ARG A 115 -10.93 10.34 -28.34
N ASN A 116 -11.04 11.35 -29.21
CA ASN A 116 -12.16 11.52 -30.12
C ASN A 116 -12.40 10.24 -30.96
N ILE A 117 -13.64 9.74 -30.91
CA ILE A 117 -14.20 8.75 -31.87
C ILE A 117 -14.24 9.32 -33.31
N ILE A 118 -13.94 10.61 -33.51
CA ILE A 118 -13.92 11.31 -34.81
C ILE A 118 -12.46 11.53 -35.26
N GLY A 119 -11.71 10.44 -35.40
CA GLY A 119 -10.28 10.52 -35.74
C GLY A 119 -9.61 9.19 -36.03
N HIS A 120 -10.31 8.26 -36.67
CA HIS A 120 -9.67 7.11 -37.33
C HIS A 120 -8.87 7.56 -38.55
N VAL A 121 -7.88 8.44 -38.42
CA VAL A 121 -6.86 8.62 -39.46
C VAL A 121 -5.55 9.10 -38.83
N SER A 122 -4.54 8.23 -38.96
CA SER A 122 -3.11 8.52 -39.13
C SER A 122 -2.28 9.11 -37.98
N GLY A 123 -1.56 8.22 -37.29
CA GLY A 123 -0.20 8.41 -36.75
C GLY A 123 -0.14 9.21 -35.44
N TRP A 124 0.38 8.70 -34.33
CA TRP A 124 1.78 8.30 -34.09
C TRP A 124 2.87 9.10 -34.85
N LEU A 125 2.52 10.06 -35.69
CA LEU A 125 3.47 10.80 -36.50
C LEU A 125 3.77 12.13 -35.78
N MET A 126 4.88 12.14 -35.04
CA MET A 126 5.51 13.23 -34.26
C MET A 126 5.36 13.09 -32.73
N SER A 127 5.80 11.94 -32.17
CA SER A 127 5.91 11.72 -30.70
C SER A 127 6.65 12.87 -30.01
N ASP A 128 7.77 13.31 -30.58
CA ASP A 128 8.63 14.31 -29.99
C ASP A 128 7.91 15.67 -29.89
N SER A 129 7.19 16.08 -30.95
CA SER A 129 6.41 17.33 -30.92
C SER A 129 5.19 17.30 -29.98
N ARG A 130 4.68 16.11 -29.68
CA ARG A 130 3.57 15.93 -28.74
C ARG A 130 4.11 15.98 -27.31
N GLU A 131 5.20 15.27 -27.05
CA GLU A 131 5.90 15.29 -25.77
C GLU A 131 6.36 16.72 -25.42
N ASP A 132 6.96 17.44 -26.38
CA ASP A 132 7.33 18.85 -26.21
C ASP A 132 6.12 19.72 -25.80
N LYS A 133 4.96 19.53 -26.46
CA LYS A 133 3.73 20.27 -26.13
C LYS A 133 3.17 19.90 -24.76
N ILE A 134 3.32 18.65 -24.35
CA ILE A 134 2.91 18.20 -23.01
C ILE A 134 3.82 18.87 -21.99
N ASP A 135 5.13 18.84 -22.18
CA ASP A 135 6.10 19.43 -21.26
C ASP A 135 5.94 20.96 -21.16
N ASP A 136 5.76 21.65 -22.29
CA ASP A 136 5.46 23.09 -22.32
C ASP A 136 4.18 23.39 -21.52
N PHE A 137 3.15 22.56 -21.67
CA PHE A 137 1.88 22.76 -20.98
C PHE A 137 1.96 22.40 -19.49
N VAL A 138 2.70 21.34 -19.12
CA VAL A 138 3.01 21.01 -17.73
C VAL A 138 3.74 22.19 -17.07
N GLN A 139 4.73 22.76 -17.75
CA GLN A 139 5.45 23.93 -17.26
C GLN A 139 4.52 25.14 -17.08
N GLU A 140 3.61 25.41 -18.03
CA GLU A 140 2.58 26.43 -17.88
C GLU A 140 1.71 26.19 -16.63
N MET A 141 1.24 24.96 -16.43
CA MET A 141 0.42 24.57 -15.28
C MET A 141 1.16 24.73 -13.95
N GLU A 142 2.47 24.46 -13.91
CA GLU A 142 3.31 24.67 -12.73
C GLU A 142 3.55 26.15 -12.44
N MET A 143 3.91 26.94 -13.45
CA MET A 143 4.12 28.39 -13.32
C MET A 143 2.86 29.10 -12.84
N THR A 144 1.69 28.65 -13.28
CA THR A 144 0.39 29.21 -12.89
C THR A 144 -0.18 28.61 -11.60
N ARG A 145 0.49 27.61 -11.01
CA ARG A 145 -0.01 26.82 -9.87
C ARG A 145 -1.42 26.27 -10.10
N PHE A 146 -1.71 25.85 -11.32
CA PHE A 146 -3.01 25.31 -11.73
C PHE A 146 -3.42 24.10 -10.87
N TRP A 147 -2.48 23.19 -10.61
CA TRP A 147 -2.69 22.02 -9.74
C TRP A 147 -1.44 21.78 -8.86
N PRO A 148 -1.36 22.46 -7.70
CA PRO A 148 -0.22 22.38 -6.79
C PRO A 148 0.03 20.94 -6.32
N LEU A 149 1.30 20.62 -6.06
CA LEU A 149 1.73 19.30 -5.64
C LEU A 149 0.97 18.81 -4.40
N GLU A 150 0.75 19.69 -3.41
CA GLU A 150 0.07 19.34 -2.16
C GLU A 150 -1.37 18.87 -2.40
N ARG A 151 -2.02 19.39 -3.45
CA ARG A 151 -3.36 18.93 -3.85
C ARG A 151 -3.31 17.61 -4.61
N ARG A 152 -2.22 17.33 -5.34
CA ARG A 152 -1.99 16.06 -6.02
C ARG A 152 -1.69 14.96 -5.01
N GLU A 153 -0.95 15.26 -3.95
CA GLU A 153 -0.66 14.33 -2.85
C GLU A 153 -1.92 13.86 -2.13
N VAL A 154 -2.94 14.72 -1.96
CA VAL A 154 -4.23 14.29 -1.38
C VAL A 154 -4.93 13.25 -2.27
N ILE A 155 -4.87 13.41 -3.59
CA ILE A 155 -5.45 12.42 -4.52
C ILE A 155 -4.60 11.14 -4.54
N ALA A 156 -3.28 11.27 -4.59
CA ALA A 156 -2.37 10.13 -4.54
C ALA A 156 -2.53 9.31 -3.24
N GLU A 157 -2.77 9.98 -2.10
CA GLU A 157 -3.06 9.30 -0.83
C GLU A 157 -4.35 8.46 -0.93
N VAL A 158 -5.41 8.97 -1.57
CA VAL A 158 -6.65 8.20 -1.78
C VAL A 158 -6.42 7.02 -2.72
N LEU A 159 -5.72 7.25 -3.83
CA LEU A 159 -5.43 6.19 -4.81
C LEU A 159 -4.60 5.07 -4.19
N LEU A 160 -3.55 5.40 -3.43
CA LEU A 160 -2.74 4.42 -2.71
C LEU A 160 -3.58 3.57 -1.76
N LYS A 161 -4.46 4.18 -0.96
CA LYS A 161 -5.32 3.42 -0.02
C LYS A 161 -6.26 2.44 -0.72
N ASN A 162 -6.65 2.76 -1.95
CA ASN A 162 -7.60 1.96 -2.70
C ASN A 162 -6.93 0.85 -3.51
N VAL A 163 -5.69 1.05 -3.98
CA VAL A 163 -4.95 0.08 -4.80
C VAL A 163 -3.94 -0.74 -4.01
N GLU A 164 -3.40 -0.20 -2.92
CA GLU A 164 -2.64 -0.99 -1.97
C GLU A 164 -3.62 -1.83 -1.16
N PRO A 165 -3.38 -3.15 -0.99
CA PRO A 165 -4.05 -3.88 0.06
C PRO A 165 -3.83 -3.11 1.37
N GLU A 166 -4.82 -3.11 2.29
CA GLU A 166 -4.90 -2.38 3.59
C GLU A 166 -3.68 -2.57 4.54
N ASN A 167 -2.63 -3.21 4.03
CA ASN A 167 -1.60 -3.91 4.72
C ASN A 167 -0.17 -3.38 4.56
N GLN A 168 0.06 -2.34 3.75
CA GLN A 168 1.43 -1.96 3.37
C GLN A 168 1.99 -0.73 4.07
N ASN A 169 1.19 0.12 4.72
CA ASN A 169 1.65 1.44 5.18
C ASN A 169 1.04 1.95 6.49
N CYS A 170 1.71 2.92 7.13
CA CYS A 170 1.18 3.61 8.31
C CYS A 170 0.65 5.01 7.96
N GLU A 171 -0.65 5.21 8.13
CA GLU A 171 -1.32 6.47 7.77
C GLU A 171 -1.29 7.56 8.86
N LYS A 172 -0.60 7.33 9.99
CA LYS A 172 -0.68 8.25 11.13
C LYS A 172 0.07 9.55 10.86
N ARG A 173 -0.66 10.67 10.94
CA ARG A 173 -0.10 12.03 11.05
C ARG A 173 -0.02 12.42 12.53
N LEU A 174 1.17 12.81 12.98
CA LEU A 174 1.49 13.00 14.40
C LEU A 174 2.28 14.29 14.61
N LEU A 175 2.12 14.90 15.79
CA LEU A 175 3.02 15.96 16.22
C LEU A 175 4.43 15.39 16.37
N ARG A 176 5.45 16.21 16.09
CA ARG A 176 6.86 15.79 16.22
C ARG A 176 7.18 15.11 17.55
N ARG A 177 6.61 15.62 18.65
CA ARG A 177 6.80 15.07 20.01
C ARG A 177 6.22 13.65 20.21
N ASP A 178 5.26 13.25 19.38
CA ASP A 178 4.56 11.96 19.49
C ASP A 178 5.08 10.92 18.48
N MET A 179 5.91 11.34 17.51
CA MET A 179 6.42 10.51 16.42
C MET A 179 7.28 9.34 16.93
N ASP A 180 8.29 9.60 17.76
CA ASP A 180 9.19 8.56 18.25
C ASP A 180 8.43 7.49 19.07
N ARG A 181 7.50 7.94 19.92
CA ARG A 181 6.64 7.02 20.69
C ARG A 181 5.85 6.12 19.76
N HIS A 182 5.23 6.69 18.72
CA HIS A 182 4.47 5.91 17.74
C HIS A 182 5.34 4.89 17.02
N CYS A 183 6.43 5.34 16.39
CA CYS A 183 7.32 4.50 15.58
C CYS A 183 7.91 3.32 16.36
N VAL A 184 8.22 3.51 17.64
CA VAL A 184 8.84 2.45 18.46
C VAL A 184 7.83 1.47 19.05
N THR A 185 6.62 1.93 19.40
CA THR A 185 5.73 1.16 20.30
C THR A 185 4.45 0.66 19.66
N VAL A 186 3.81 1.45 18.79
CA VAL A 186 2.43 1.18 18.34
C VAL A 186 2.25 1.28 16.83
N CYS A 187 3.31 1.62 16.08
CA CYS A 187 3.24 1.63 14.63
C CYS A 187 3.15 0.19 14.10
N PRO A 188 2.07 -0.19 13.40
CA PRO A 188 1.93 -1.55 12.82
C PRO A 188 3.00 -1.84 11.76
N MET A 189 3.60 -0.79 11.19
CA MET A 189 4.67 -0.87 10.21
C MET A 189 6.08 -0.86 10.81
N ARG A 190 6.21 -0.80 12.15
CA ARG A 190 7.55 -0.80 12.76
C ARG A 190 8.28 -2.10 12.42
N PRO A 191 9.58 -2.04 12.05
CA PRO A 191 10.37 -3.24 11.82
C PRO A 191 10.49 -4.06 13.09
N MET A 192 10.15 -5.33 12.99
CA MET A 192 10.26 -6.32 14.06
C MET A 192 11.25 -7.40 13.67
N LYS A 193 12.01 -7.88 14.65
CA LYS A 193 12.76 -9.13 14.53
C LYS A 193 11.85 -10.28 14.91
N CYS A 194 11.98 -11.39 14.20
CA CYS A 194 11.26 -12.61 14.57
C CYS A 194 11.59 -13.03 16.01
N PRO A 195 10.58 -13.27 16.86
CA PRO A 195 10.78 -13.68 18.25
C PRO A 195 11.44 -15.08 18.37
N PHE A 196 11.42 -15.86 17.29
CA PHE A 196 12.06 -17.17 17.19
C PHE A 196 13.46 -17.11 16.55
N GLY A 197 14.00 -15.90 16.29
CA GLY A 197 15.35 -15.70 15.79
C GLY A 197 15.54 -16.07 14.32
N CYS A 198 14.61 -15.69 13.44
CA CYS A 198 14.84 -15.65 11.99
C CYS A 198 15.64 -14.40 11.61
N ASP A 199 16.39 -14.47 10.51
CA ASP A 199 17.20 -13.35 10.00
C ASP A 199 16.39 -12.29 9.24
N SER A 200 15.09 -12.51 9.07
CA SER A 200 14.18 -11.57 8.40
C SER A 200 13.78 -10.41 9.31
N SER A 201 13.74 -9.20 8.73
CA SER A 201 13.11 -8.02 9.30
C SER A 201 11.82 -7.75 8.54
N PHE A 202 10.72 -7.58 9.25
CA PHE A 202 9.40 -7.39 8.66
C PHE A 202 8.53 -6.47 9.54
N PRO A 203 7.48 -5.85 8.99
CA PRO A 203 6.51 -5.06 9.76
C PRO A 203 5.86 -5.85 10.88
N GLU A 204 5.61 -5.24 12.04
CA GLU A 204 4.93 -5.89 13.18
C GLU A 204 3.62 -6.57 12.78
N ARG A 205 2.81 -5.93 11.94
CA ARG A 205 1.53 -6.47 11.48
C ARG A 205 1.66 -7.78 10.69
N ASN A 206 2.80 -8.02 10.04
CA ASN A 206 3.09 -9.25 9.28
C ASN A 206 3.61 -10.38 10.17
N LEU A 207 3.74 -10.17 11.49
CA LEU A 207 4.16 -11.20 12.43
C LEU A 207 3.26 -12.43 12.34
N GLU A 208 1.97 -12.23 12.09
CA GLU A 208 1.02 -13.33 11.93
C GLU A 208 1.34 -14.26 10.78
N GLN A 209 1.40 -13.67 9.59
CA GLN A 209 1.73 -14.36 8.37
C GLN A 209 3.11 -15.03 8.47
N HIS A 210 4.12 -14.31 8.98
CA HIS A 210 5.47 -14.87 9.18
C HIS A 210 5.47 -16.08 10.13
N CYS A 211 4.75 -16.04 11.25
CA CYS A 211 4.64 -17.17 12.17
C CYS A 211 3.98 -18.39 11.52
N SER A 212 3.00 -18.18 10.64
CA SER A 212 2.34 -19.26 9.92
C SER A 212 3.26 -19.87 8.85
N GLU A 213 3.88 -19.04 8.01
CA GLU A 213 4.74 -19.48 6.90
C GLU A 213 6.00 -20.21 7.38
N PHE A 214 6.58 -19.75 8.50
CA PHE A 214 7.83 -20.30 9.04
C PHE A 214 7.60 -21.21 10.25
N LEU A 215 6.37 -21.69 10.47
CA LEU A 215 5.99 -22.48 11.64
C LEU A 215 6.93 -23.68 11.87
N GLN A 216 7.17 -24.48 10.83
CA GLN A 216 8.04 -25.65 10.92
C GLN A 216 9.47 -25.28 11.36
N ALA A 217 10.02 -24.19 10.84
CA ALA A 217 11.33 -23.70 11.26
C ALA A 217 11.33 -23.20 12.71
N HIS A 218 10.25 -22.54 13.15
CA HIS A 218 10.08 -22.08 14.54
C HIS A 218 9.99 -23.26 15.51
N LEU A 219 9.18 -24.28 15.17
CA LEU A 219 9.05 -25.52 15.94
C LEU A 219 10.39 -26.24 16.04
N HIS A 220 11.09 -26.43 14.92
CA HIS A 220 12.38 -27.10 14.92
C HIS A 220 13.40 -26.41 15.84
N LYS A 221 13.52 -25.07 15.76
CA LYS A 221 14.38 -24.28 16.65
C LYS A 221 13.96 -24.44 18.11
N LEU A 222 12.66 -24.39 18.39
CA LEU A 222 12.14 -24.52 19.75
C LEU A 222 12.39 -25.92 20.33
N LEU A 223 12.13 -26.97 19.57
CA LEU A 223 12.33 -28.35 19.99
C LEU A 223 13.82 -28.65 20.25
N LYS A 224 14.76 -28.06 19.51
CA LYS A 224 16.20 -28.10 19.86
C LYS A 224 16.49 -27.55 21.25
N VAL A 225 15.75 -26.51 21.67
CA VAL A 225 15.91 -25.90 22.99
C VAL A 225 15.26 -26.74 24.09
N ILE A 226 14.09 -27.33 23.82
CA ILE A 226 13.34 -28.15 24.78
C ILE A 226 14.01 -29.53 24.97
N HIS A 227 14.38 -30.20 23.87
CA HIS A 227 14.82 -31.60 23.83
C HIS A 227 16.33 -31.74 23.54
N LYS A 228 17.16 -30.98 24.25
CA LYS A 228 18.63 -30.87 24.04
C LYS A 228 19.42 -32.19 23.94
N LYS A 229 18.86 -33.33 24.39
CA LYS A 229 19.55 -34.64 24.44
C LYS A 229 18.70 -35.83 23.96
N GLY A 230 17.53 -35.58 23.36
CA GLY A 230 16.55 -36.65 23.07
C GLY A 230 16.42 -37.05 21.61
N PHE A 231 16.79 -36.19 20.67
CA PHE A 231 16.47 -36.37 19.25
C PHE A 231 17.65 -35.98 18.34
N THR A 232 17.74 -36.65 17.18
CA THR A 232 18.52 -36.19 16.03
C THR A 232 17.82 -35.02 15.34
N ASP A 233 18.51 -34.30 14.45
CA ASP A 233 17.89 -33.18 13.70
C ASP A 233 16.67 -33.65 12.89
N GLU A 234 16.78 -34.81 12.25
CA GLU A 234 15.68 -35.46 11.53
C GLU A 234 14.53 -35.83 12.48
N GLY A 235 14.84 -36.41 13.65
CA GLY A 235 13.83 -36.77 14.64
C GLY A 235 13.09 -35.54 15.19
N LEU A 236 13.74 -34.37 15.27
CA LEU A 236 13.09 -33.12 15.67
C LEU A 236 12.14 -32.60 14.59
N LYS A 237 12.48 -32.79 13.30
CA LYS A 237 11.58 -32.43 12.18
C LYS A 237 10.37 -33.34 12.14
N ASP A 238 10.57 -34.65 12.31
CA ASP A 238 9.47 -35.62 12.37
C ASP A 238 8.53 -35.31 13.54
N HIS A 239 9.09 -34.94 14.70
CA HIS A 239 8.30 -34.54 15.86
C HIS A 239 7.56 -33.22 15.64
N ALA A 240 8.16 -32.24 14.93
CA ALA A 240 7.47 -31.01 14.55
C ALA A 240 6.27 -31.27 13.63
N LEU A 241 6.42 -32.17 12.64
CA LEU A 241 5.31 -32.60 11.78
C LEU A 241 4.21 -33.33 12.55
N LEU A 242 4.57 -34.14 13.54
CA LEU A 242 3.61 -34.83 14.39
C LEU A 242 2.80 -33.83 15.23
N LEU A 243 3.46 -32.82 15.82
CA LEU A 243 2.80 -31.77 16.59
C LEU A 243 1.80 -30.98 15.74
N GLU A 244 2.18 -30.63 14.51
CA GLU A 244 1.29 -29.95 13.56
C GLU A 244 0.04 -30.79 13.25
N LYS A 245 0.19 -32.10 13.04
CA LYS A 245 -0.95 -33.01 12.81
C LYS A 245 -1.92 -33.10 14.00
N HIS A 246 -1.42 -32.98 15.22
CA HIS A 246 -2.25 -33.02 16.44
C HIS A 246 -2.82 -31.64 16.83
N ASP A 247 -2.41 -30.56 16.17
CA ASP A 247 -2.88 -29.20 16.44
C ASP A 247 -4.19 -28.89 15.70
N ASN A 248 -5.29 -29.51 16.16
CA ASN A 248 -6.61 -29.33 15.55
C ASN A 248 -7.14 -27.88 15.59
N ASP A 249 -6.64 -27.04 16.50
CA ASP A 249 -7.12 -25.66 16.71
C ASP A 249 -6.24 -24.59 16.01
N GLY A 250 -5.15 -25.01 15.37
CA GLY A 250 -4.14 -24.13 14.79
C GLY A 250 -3.46 -23.22 15.81
N LYS A 251 -3.31 -23.66 17.06
CA LYS A 251 -2.72 -22.88 18.16
C LYS A 251 -1.21 -22.67 17.98
N LEU A 252 -0.53 -23.56 17.28
CA LEU A 252 0.89 -23.44 16.97
C LEU A 252 1.16 -22.23 16.08
N ALA A 253 0.44 -22.09 14.95
CA ALA A 253 0.58 -20.96 14.02
C ALA A 253 0.16 -19.60 14.63
N LYS A 254 -0.76 -19.62 15.60
CA LYS A 254 -1.24 -18.42 16.31
C LYS A 254 -0.29 -17.92 17.40
N SER A 255 0.73 -18.70 17.77
CA SER A 255 1.66 -18.32 18.84
C SER A 255 2.64 -17.25 18.38
N ARG A 256 2.65 -16.11 19.08
CA ARG A 256 3.45 -14.92 18.72
C ARG A 256 4.75 -14.77 19.51
N ASP A 257 4.98 -15.63 20.49
CA ASP A 257 6.17 -15.57 21.33
C ASP A 257 6.61 -16.97 21.78
N VAL A 258 7.88 -17.07 22.18
CA VAL A 258 8.53 -18.33 22.58
C VAL A 258 7.81 -19.00 23.74
N ARG A 259 7.31 -18.25 24.73
CA ARG A 259 6.65 -18.81 25.91
C ARG A 259 5.30 -19.40 25.53
N SER A 260 4.50 -18.68 24.75
CA SER A 260 3.21 -19.16 24.26
C SER A 260 3.38 -20.43 23.42
N LEU A 261 4.31 -20.43 22.46
CA LEU A 261 4.58 -21.62 21.63
C LEU A 261 5.06 -22.82 22.47
N THR A 262 5.94 -22.59 23.44
CA THR A 262 6.40 -23.63 24.38
C THR A 262 5.25 -24.28 25.15
N ASN A 263 4.29 -23.48 25.61
CA ASN A 263 3.14 -23.99 26.34
C ASN A 263 2.23 -24.84 25.44
N VAL A 264 1.99 -24.41 24.20
CA VAL A 264 1.20 -25.18 23.23
C VAL A 264 1.88 -26.51 22.92
N VAL A 265 3.19 -26.50 22.62
CA VAL A 265 3.97 -27.72 22.35
C VAL A 265 3.87 -28.71 23.52
N LYS A 266 4.10 -28.26 24.76
CA LYS A 266 4.00 -29.14 25.94
C LYS A 266 2.61 -29.75 26.13
N ASN A 267 1.56 -28.96 25.88
CA ASN A 267 0.18 -29.45 25.99
C ASN A 267 -0.14 -30.49 24.92
N LEU A 268 0.33 -30.29 23.69
CA LEU A 268 0.18 -31.28 22.62
C LEU A 268 0.96 -32.55 22.93
N GLU A 269 2.21 -32.44 23.38
CA GLU A 269 3.03 -33.60 23.78
C GLU A 269 2.40 -34.42 24.91
N ALA A 270 1.71 -33.77 25.86
CA ALA A 270 0.98 -34.46 26.91
C ALA A 270 -0.22 -35.24 26.34
N LYS A 271 -1.03 -34.60 25.48
CA LYS A 271 -2.17 -35.26 24.81
C LYS A 271 -1.75 -36.46 23.98
N ILE A 272 -0.66 -36.32 23.21
CA ILE A 272 -0.13 -37.42 22.38
C ILE A 272 0.25 -38.63 23.26
N LYS A 273 0.83 -38.40 24.44
CA LYS A 273 1.18 -39.48 25.37
C LYS A 273 -0.05 -40.16 25.98
N ASP A 274 -1.08 -39.38 26.30
CA ASP A 274 -2.34 -39.90 26.82
C ASP A 274 -3.09 -40.74 25.76
N ASP A 275 -3.08 -40.32 24.49
CA ASP A 275 -3.68 -41.06 23.38
C ASP A 275 -2.90 -42.34 23.00
N SER A 276 -1.63 -42.44 23.42
CA SER A 276 -0.74 -43.58 23.16
C SER A 276 -0.74 -44.64 24.28
N SER A 277 -1.41 -44.36 25.41
CA SER A 277 -1.42 -45.19 26.63
C SER A 277 -2.72 -45.99 26.75
#